data_AF-R4X6D6-F1
#
_entry.id   AF-R4X6D6-F1
#
_cell.length_a   1.000
_cell.length_b   1.000
_cell.length_c   1.000
_cell.angle_alpha   90.00
_cell.angle_beta   90.00
_cell.angle_gamma   90.00
#
_symmetry.space_group_name_H-M   'P 1'
#
loop_
_entity.id
_entity.type
_entity.pdbx_description
1 polymer ?
#
loop_
_entity_poly.entity_id
_entity_poly.type
_entity_poly.pdbx_seq_one_letter_code
_entity_poly.pdbx_strand_id
1 'polypeptide(L)'
;MPPMLRESYAGVARQTAPVPGKKAPAYTEFLEQGREFLTEVYGQTQAQHIEDALYTMSPRLGHYAVPLVYGGVYADTTALSIREACVLMFMCNMAVDTPKQAIGHIDSSRRQGATKGDLLNVGIMVRSIAEMYNVKLTKWELIMETVDTDVVNDRNPYEV
;
A
#
# COMPACT_ATOMS: atom_id res chain seq x y z
N MET A 1 29.96 -3.31 -23.71
CA MET A 1 29.28 -3.02 -22.43
C MET A 1 29.80 -1.69 -21.90
N PRO A 2 28.95 -0.72 -21.54
CA PRO A 2 29.43 0.49 -20.89
C PRO A 2 29.92 0.17 -19.48
N PRO A 3 31.00 0.80 -19.00
CA PRO A 3 31.50 0.59 -17.64
C PRO A 3 30.45 1.08 -16.63
N MET A 4 30.04 0.19 -15.72
CA MET A 4 29.14 0.54 -14.63
C MET A 4 29.82 1.59 -13.74
N LEU A 5 29.13 2.72 -13.56
CA LEU A 5 29.43 3.75 -12.58
C LEU A 5 29.51 3.10 -11.19
N ARG A 6 30.73 2.84 -10.70
CA ARG A 6 30.99 2.71 -9.27
C ARG A 6 31.08 4.11 -8.67
N GLU A 7 29.95 4.80 -8.63
CA GLU A 7 29.82 5.92 -7.71
C GLU A 7 29.38 5.36 -6.36
N SER A 8 30.18 5.69 -5.35
CA SER A 8 30.06 5.23 -3.98
C SER A 8 28.71 5.60 -3.38
N TYR A 9 27.91 4.59 -3.03
CA TYR A 9 26.80 4.68 -2.06
C TYR A 9 27.31 4.96 -0.62
N ALA A 10 28.22 5.91 -0.45
CA ALA A 10 28.74 6.34 0.85
C ALA A 10 27.83 7.41 1.51
N GLY A 11 26.59 7.54 1.04
CA GLY A 11 25.58 8.47 1.56
C GLY A 11 24.27 7.80 2.00
N VAL A 12 24.23 6.47 2.11
CA VAL A 12 23.03 5.77 2.59
C VAL A 12 22.80 6.15 4.04
N ALA A 13 21.65 6.77 4.26
CA ALA A 13 21.09 7.23 5.53
C ALA A 13 21.82 6.67 6.76
N ARG A 14 22.54 7.54 7.48
CA ARG A 14 22.76 7.28 8.90
C ARG A 14 21.40 6.97 9.48
N GLN A 15 21.25 5.79 10.07
CA GLN A 15 20.18 5.53 11.01
C GLN A 15 20.30 6.64 12.06
N THR A 16 19.53 7.70 11.89
CA THR A 16 19.57 8.83 12.80
C THR A 16 19.11 8.25 14.12
N ALA A 17 19.97 8.36 15.14
CA ALA A 17 19.53 8.07 16.50
C ALA A 17 18.19 8.80 16.71
N PRO A 18 17.21 8.17 17.37
CA PRO A 18 15.92 8.81 17.63
C PRO A 18 16.19 10.21 18.20
N VAL A 19 15.62 11.23 17.55
CA VAL A 19 15.86 12.63 17.91
C VAL A 19 15.63 12.79 19.41
N PRO A 20 16.65 13.13 20.21
CA PRO A 20 16.51 13.19 21.65
C PRO A 20 15.35 14.12 22.02
N GLY A 21 14.37 13.60 22.78
CA GLY A 21 13.22 14.36 23.24
C GLY A 21 11.91 14.20 22.45
N LYS A 22 11.91 13.53 21.28
CA LYS A 22 10.66 13.08 20.66
C LYS A 22 10.28 11.71 21.21
N LYS A 23 9.25 11.67 22.09
CA LYS A 23 8.60 10.41 22.45
C LYS A 23 7.95 9.83 21.19
N ALA A 24 8.17 8.54 20.93
CA ALA A 24 7.35 7.83 19.95
C ALA A 24 5.88 7.91 20.39
N PRO A 25 4.93 8.07 19.45
CA PRO A 25 3.52 8.05 19.78
C PRO A 25 3.15 6.80 20.55
N ALA A 26 2.18 6.92 21.46
CA ALA A 26 1.71 5.77 22.22
C ALA A 26 0.99 4.79 21.28
N TYR A 27 1.01 3.50 21.60
CA TYR A 27 0.28 2.47 20.84
C TYR A 27 -1.19 2.85 20.59
N THR A 28 -1.84 3.46 21.58
CA THR A 28 -3.24 3.90 21.49
C THR A 28 -3.45 5.03 20.49
N GLU A 29 -2.50 5.96 20.37
CA GLU A 29 -2.56 7.05 19.39
C GLU A 29 -2.47 6.48 17.97
N PHE A 30 -1.54 5.55 17.75
CA PHE A 30 -1.44 4.86 16.47
C PHE A 30 -2.67 4.00 16.15
N LEU A 31 -3.28 3.37 17.15
CA LEU A 31 -4.49 2.58 16.95
C LEU A 31 -5.67 3.47 16.50
N GLU A 32 -5.83 4.63 17.11
CA GLU A 32 -6.85 5.62 16.73
C GLU A 32 -6.61 6.13 15.31
N GLN A 33 -5.39 6.59 15.01
CA GLN A 33 -5.00 7.04 13.67
C GLN A 33 -5.20 5.96 12.61
N GLY A 34 -4.89 4.70 12.93
CA GLY A 34 -5.07 3.60 12.00
C GLY A 34 -6.54 3.34 11.67
N ARG A 35 -7.43 3.47 12.66
CA ARG A 35 -8.87 3.35 12.44
C ARG A 35 -9.44 4.53 11.67
N GLU A 36 -9.02 5.75 11.99
CA GLU A 36 -9.40 6.94 11.24
C GLU A 36 -9.00 6.83 9.77
N PHE A 37 -7.76 6.44 9.51
CA PHE A 37 -7.25 6.20 8.15
C PHE A 37 -8.05 5.12 7.42
N LEU A 38 -8.33 3.98 8.06
CA LEU A 38 -9.14 2.92 7.45
C LEU A 38 -10.54 3.43 7.10
N THR A 39 -11.18 4.17 7.99
CA THR A 39 -12.52 4.75 7.76
C THR A 39 -12.49 5.78 6.64
N GLU A 40 -11.46 6.63 6.56
CA GLU A 40 -11.30 7.62 5.50
C GLU A 40 -11.10 6.95 4.12
N VAL A 41 -10.31 5.88 4.06
CA VAL A 41 -9.95 5.22 2.80
C VAL A 41 -11.04 4.26 2.30
N TYR A 42 -11.64 3.49 3.21
CA TYR A 42 -12.53 2.39 2.86
C TYR A 42 -14.00 2.63 3.27
N GLY A 43 -14.28 3.65 4.08
CA GLY A 43 -15.58 3.84 4.71
C GLY A 43 -15.78 2.93 5.93
N GLN A 44 -16.70 3.30 6.81
CA GLN A 44 -16.86 2.69 8.13
C GLN A 44 -17.06 1.17 8.10
N THR A 45 -17.96 0.68 7.24
CA THR A 45 -18.29 -0.75 7.19
C THR A 45 -17.10 -1.58 6.72
N GLN A 46 -16.44 -1.17 5.64
CA GLN A 46 -15.31 -1.91 5.09
C GLN A 46 -14.06 -1.79 5.97
N ALA A 47 -13.87 -0.65 6.66
CA ALA A 47 -12.84 -0.49 7.67
C ALA A 47 -12.97 -1.54 8.79
N GLN A 48 -14.20 -1.73 9.31
CA GLN A 48 -14.47 -2.76 10.31
C GLN A 48 -14.20 -4.17 9.77
N HIS A 49 -14.65 -4.47 8.55
CA HIS A 49 -14.40 -5.77 7.93
C HIS A 49 -12.91 -6.06 7.74
N ILE A 50 -12.09 -5.05 7.41
CA ILE A 50 -10.64 -5.20 7.30
C ILE A 50 -10.03 -5.50 8.67
N GLU A 51 -10.40 -4.75 9.71
CA GLU A 51 -9.92 -5.00 11.07
C GLU A 51 -10.29 -6.42 11.53
N ASP A 52 -11.55 -6.82 11.36
CA ASP A 52 -12.05 -8.16 11.73
C ASP A 52 -11.33 -9.27 10.95
N ALA A 53 -11.11 -9.08 9.64
CA ALA A 53 -10.39 -10.02 8.81
C ALA A 53 -8.93 -10.21 9.28
N LEU A 54 -8.24 -9.12 9.64
CA LEU A 54 -6.86 -9.18 10.17
C LEU A 54 -6.79 -9.98 11.47
N TYR A 55 -7.72 -9.75 12.40
CA TYR A 55 -7.81 -10.50 13.66
C TYR A 55 -8.17 -11.97 13.43
N THR A 56 -9.07 -12.25 12.47
CA THR A 56 -9.49 -13.61 12.10
C THR A 56 -8.32 -14.40 11.48
N MET A 57 -7.55 -13.76 10.59
CA MET A 57 -6.36 -14.37 9.99
C MET A 57 -5.28 -14.66 11.04
N SER A 58 -5.04 -13.71 11.94
CA SER A 58 -4.15 -13.91 13.09
C SER A 58 -4.37 -12.81 14.12
N PRO A 59 -4.59 -13.14 15.41
CA PRO A 59 -4.71 -12.13 16.46
C PRO A 59 -3.51 -11.19 16.54
N ARG A 60 -2.32 -11.70 16.23
CA ARG A 60 -1.09 -10.91 16.20
C ARG A 60 -1.05 -9.94 15.01
N LEU A 61 -1.56 -10.38 13.87
CA LEU A 61 -1.66 -9.53 12.68
C LEU A 61 -2.66 -8.40 12.94
N GLY A 62 -3.85 -8.69 13.46
CA GLY A 62 -4.82 -7.66 13.86
C GLY A 62 -4.25 -6.68 14.89
N HIS A 63 -3.53 -7.19 15.90
CA HIS A 63 -2.91 -6.36 16.93
C HIS A 63 -1.86 -5.36 16.39
N TYR A 64 -1.06 -5.76 15.39
CA TYR A 64 0.00 -4.88 14.88
C TYR A 64 -0.38 -4.11 13.63
N ALA A 65 -1.19 -4.66 12.73
CA ALA A 65 -1.45 -4.06 11.42
C ALA A 65 -2.16 -2.71 11.54
N VAL A 66 -3.25 -2.62 12.33
CA VAL A 66 -4.01 -1.37 12.48
C VAL A 66 -3.15 -0.24 13.07
N PRO A 67 -2.53 -0.38 14.24
CA PRO A 67 -1.73 0.71 14.80
C PRO A 67 -0.44 0.94 14.01
N LEU A 68 0.33 -0.10 13.71
CA LEU A 68 1.68 0.10 13.16
C LEU A 68 1.65 0.44 11.67
N VAL A 69 0.89 -0.32 10.87
CA VAL A 69 0.88 -0.16 9.41
C VAL A 69 -0.08 0.96 9.02
N TYR A 70 -1.35 0.86 9.40
CA TYR A 70 -2.33 1.86 9.00
C TYR A 70 -2.11 3.19 9.72
N GLY A 71 -1.94 3.19 11.05
CA GLY A 71 -1.72 4.43 11.82
C GLY A 71 -0.29 4.97 11.73
N GLY A 72 0.71 4.11 11.85
CA GLY A 72 2.10 4.53 11.95
C GLY A 72 2.81 4.78 10.62
N VAL A 73 2.34 4.17 9.51
CA VAL A 73 2.99 4.27 8.21
C VAL A 73 2.07 4.88 7.16
N TYR A 74 0.84 4.36 7.00
CA TYR A 74 -0.03 4.81 5.91
C TYR A 74 -0.74 6.13 6.20
N ALA A 75 -1.08 6.41 7.45
CA ALA A 75 -1.63 7.70 7.87
C ALA A 75 -0.58 8.82 7.87
N ASP A 76 0.72 8.48 7.81
CA ASP A 76 1.79 9.49 7.64
C ASP A 76 1.80 10.00 6.20
N THR A 77 1.05 11.08 5.99
CA THR A 77 0.89 11.75 4.70
C THR A 77 1.80 12.97 4.56
N THR A 78 2.86 13.05 5.35
CA THR A 78 3.80 14.19 5.30
C THR A 78 4.60 14.25 3.99
N ALA A 79 4.81 13.10 3.34
CA ALA A 79 5.54 12.99 2.07
C ALA A 79 4.62 12.79 0.86
N LEU A 80 3.56 11.99 1.01
CA LEU A 80 2.60 11.66 -0.04
C LEU A 80 1.17 11.90 0.48
N SER A 81 0.29 12.40 -0.38
CA SER A 81 -1.14 12.45 -0.09
C SER A 81 -1.74 11.04 0.07
N ILE A 82 -2.91 10.92 0.69
CA ILE A 82 -3.63 9.63 0.84
C ILE A 82 -3.86 8.95 -0.51
N ARG A 83 -4.21 9.73 -1.54
CA ARG A 83 -4.35 9.24 -2.91
C ARG A 83 -3.05 8.63 -3.43
N GLU A 84 -1.94 9.35 -3.31
CA GLU A 84 -0.63 8.88 -3.77
C GLU A 84 -0.15 7.65 -2.98
N ALA A 85 -0.40 7.62 -1.67
CA ALA A 85 -0.14 6.46 -0.82
C ALA A 85 -0.96 5.23 -1.28
N CYS A 86 -2.24 5.40 -1.62
CA CYS A 86 -3.08 4.33 -2.17
C CYS A 86 -2.55 3.77 -3.49
N VAL A 87 -2.17 4.66 -4.42
CA VAL A 87 -1.57 4.26 -5.71
C VAL A 87 -0.25 3.53 -5.49
N LEU A 88 0.57 3.97 -4.53
CA LEU A 88 1.82 3.31 -4.18
C LEU A 88 1.58 1.91 -3.59
N MET A 89 0.59 1.75 -2.72
CA MET A 89 0.21 0.43 -2.18
C MET A 89 -0.23 -0.52 -3.29
N PHE A 90 -1.02 -0.04 -4.26
CA PHE A 90 -1.36 -0.82 -5.45
C PHE A 90 -0.10 -1.26 -6.22
N MET A 91 0.80 -0.33 -6.51
CA MET A 91 2.07 -0.60 -7.20
C MET A 91 2.92 -1.65 -6.47
N CYS A 92 3.10 -1.50 -5.15
CA CYS A 92 3.88 -2.42 -4.34
C CYS A 92 3.27 -3.83 -4.31
N ASN A 93 1.94 -3.94 -4.13
CA ASN A 93 1.25 -5.24 -4.12
C ASN A 93 1.32 -5.95 -5.48
N MET A 94 1.28 -5.20 -6.57
CA MET A 94 1.50 -5.74 -7.92
C MET A 94 2.94 -6.24 -8.08
N ALA A 95 3.94 -5.49 -7.59
CA ALA A 95 5.35 -5.86 -7.70
C ALA A 95 5.69 -7.18 -6.97
N VAL A 96 4.93 -7.53 -5.94
CA VAL A 96 5.07 -8.80 -5.20
C VAL A 96 4.02 -9.86 -5.60
N ASP A 97 3.33 -9.65 -6.73
CA ASP A 97 2.34 -10.57 -7.33
C ASP A 97 1.22 -11.01 -6.35
N THR A 98 0.68 -10.06 -5.59
CA THR A 98 -0.41 -10.27 -4.60
C THR A 98 -1.75 -9.72 -5.12
N PRO A 99 -2.45 -10.42 -6.03
CA PRO A 99 -3.56 -9.86 -6.79
C PRO A 99 -4.74 -9.40 -5.94
N LYS A 100 -5.11 -10.13 -4.87
CA LYS A 100 -6.21 -9.72 -3.99
C LYS A 100 -5.94 -8.37 -3.31
N GLN A 101 -4.71 -8.15 -2.86
CA GLN A 101 -4.30 -6.89 -2.25
C GLN A 101 -4.23 -5.77 -3.30
N ALA A 102 -3.62 -6.05 -4.46
CA ALA A 102 -3.54 -5.09 -5.56
C ALA A 102 -4.94 -4.62 -5.98
N ILE A 103 -5.91 -5.53 -6.12
CA ILE A 103 -7.30 -5.21 -6.47
C ILE A 103 -7.95 -4.34 -5.38
N GLY A 104 -7.82 -4.70 -4.10
CA GLY A 104 -8.36 -3.88 -3.01
C GLY A 104 -7.78 -2.44 -3.00
N HIS A 105 -6.52 -2.28 -3.41
CA HIS A 105 -5.87 -0.98 -3.51
C HIS A 105 -6.16 -0.23 -4.82
N ILE A 106 -6.63 -0.89 -5.88
CA ILE A 106 -7.23 -0.19 -7.03
C ILE A 106 -8.47 0.55 -6.57
N ASP A 107 -9.37 -0.12 -5.85
CA ASP A 107 -10.61 0.47 -5.34
C ASP A 107 -10.33 1.62 -4.37
N SER A 108 -9.41 1.44 -3.44
CA SER A 108 -9.02 2.49 -2.49
C SER A 108 -8.42 3.71 -3.20
N SER A 109 -7.59 3.49 -4.23
CA SER A 109 -7.03 4.57 -5.03
C SER A 109 -8.11 5.37 -5.76
N ARG A 110 -9.08 4.68 -6.37
CA ARG A 110 -10.21 5.33 -7.07
C ARG A 110 -11.09 6.15 -6.13
N ARG A 111 -11.41 5.62 -4.94
CA ARG A 111 -12.18 6.36 -3.92
C ARG A 111 -11.49 7.66 -3.51
N GLN A 112 -10.15 7.69 -3.54
CA GLN A 112 -9.32 8.86 -3.24
C GLN A 112 -9.02 9.72 -4.47
N GLY A 113 -9.69 9.47 -5.60
CA GLY A 113 -9.61 10.29 -6.81
C GLY A 113 -8.44 9.97 -7.74
N ALA A 114 -7.80 8.81 -7.62
CA ALA A 114 -6.86 8.34 -8.63
C ALA A 114 -7.59 7.99 -9.92
N THR A 115 -7.01 8.37 -11.05
CA THR A 115 -7.54 8.08 -12.37
C THR A 115 -7.09 6.70 -12.86
N LYS A 116 -7.81 6.16 -13.85
CA LYS A 116 -7.36 4.98 -14.60
C LYS A 116 -5.95 5.16 -15.19
N GLY A 117 -5.62 6.38 -15.64
CA GLY A 117 -4.29 6.71 -16.14
C GLY A 117 -3.21 6.58 -15.08
N ASP A 118 -3.46 7.02 -13.85
CA ASP A 118 -2.52 6.89 -12.74
C ASP A 118 -2.17 5.42 -12.47
N LEU A 119 -3.19 4.57 -12.37
CA LEU A 119 -3.05 3.14 -12.14
C LEU A 119 -2.33 2.42 -13.29
N LEU A 120 -2.69 2.76 -14.54
CA LEU A 120 -2.02 2.18 -15.72
C LEU A 120 -0.54 2.55 -15.75
N ASN A 121 -0.20 3.81 -15.48
CA ASN A 121 1.18 4.30 -15.52
C ASN A 121 2.06 3.59 -14.49
N VAL A 122 1.61 3.45 -13.24
CA VAL A 122 2.39 2.74 -12.22
C VAL A 122 2.47 1.24 -12.48
N GLY A 123 1.41 0.65 -13.06
CA GLY A 123 1.47 -0.72 -13.54
C GLY A 123 2.59 -0.91 -14.58
N ILE A 124 2.65 -0.04 -15.60
CA ILE A 124 3.69 -0.08 -16.63
C ILE A 124 5.08 0.02 -16.02
N MET A 125 5.27 0.83 -14.97
CA MET A 125 6.56 0.89 -14.24
C MET A 125 6.92 -0.46 -13.60
N VAL A 126 5.97 -1.10 -12.91
CA VAL A 126 6.18 -2.43 -12.29
C VAL A 126 6.53 -3.48 -13.34
N ARG A 127 5.80 -3.51 -14.46
CA ARG A 127 6.10 -4.41 -15.57
C ARG A 127 7.49 -4.17 -16.16
N SER A 128 7.86 -2.91 -16.37
CA SER A 128 9.18 -2.54 -16.89
C SER A 128 10.29 -3.04 -15.96
N ILE A 129 10.11 -2.92 -14.64
CA ILE A 129 11.04 -3.46 -13.65
C ILE A 129 11.11 -4.99 -13.73
N ALA A 130 9.97 -5.68 -13.78
CA ALA A 130 9.93 -7.13 -13.89
C ALA A 130 10.67 -7.63 -15.16
N GLU A 131 10.47 -6.96 -16.30
CA GLU A 131 11.13 -7.26 -17.57
C GLU A 131 12.65 -7.06 -17.49
N MET A 132 13.14 -5.99 -16.85
CA MET A 132 14.59 -5.76 -16.65
C MET A 132 15.29 -6.93 -15.93
N TYR A 133 14.57 -7.61 -15.02
CA TYR A 133 15.11 -8.71 -14.21
C TYR A 133 14.63 -10.10 -14.67
N ASN A 134 13.98 -10.21 -15.84
CA ASN A 134 13.39 -11.46 -16.34
C ASN A 134 12.42 -12.14 -15.34
N VAL A 135 11.67 -11.34 -14.59
CA VAL A 135 10.62 -11.83 -13.67
C VAL A 135 9.28 -11.84 -14.40
N LYS A 136 8.55 -12.96 -14.29
CA LYS A 136 7.19 -13.08 -14.82
C LYS A 136 6.17 -12.74 -13.73
N LEU A 137 5.42 -11.66 -13.93
CA LEU A 137 4.23 -11.34 -13.12
C LEU A 137 3.08 -12.25 -13.55
N THR A 138 2.70 -13.22 -12.71
CA THR A 138 1.75 -14.27 -13.14
C THR A 138 0.29 -13.81 -13.11
N LYS A 139 0.01 -12.69 -12.44
CA LYS A 139 -1.34 -12.13 -12.28
C LYS A 139 -1.50 -10.76 -12.93
N TRP A 140 -0.55 -10.34 -13.76
CA TRP A 140 -0.56 -9.04 -14.42
C TRP A 140 -1.86 -8.78 -15.18
N GLU A 141 -2.26 -9.70 -16.06
CA GLU A 141 -3.44 -9.53 -16.91
C GLU A 141 -4.71 -9.36 -16.06
N LEU A 142 -4.88 -10.19 -15.03
CA LEU A 142 -6.00 -10.12 -14.09
C LEU A 142 -6.08 -8.75 -13.39
N ILE A 143 -4.94 -8.27 -12.90
CA ILE A 143 -4.89 -6.99 -12.18
C ILE A 143 -5.18 -5.83 -13.15
N MET A 144 -4.62 -5.87 -14.35
CA MET A 144 -4.80 -4.80 -15.35
C MET A 144 -6.20 -4.79 -15.97
N GLU A 145 -6.85 -5.94 -16.11
CA GLU A 145 -8.28 -6.01 -16.47
C GLU A 145 -9.13 -5.29 -15.42
N THR A 146 -8.79 -5.45 -14.13
CA THR A 146 -9.50 -4.74 -13.06
C THR A 146 -9.30 -3.21 -13.15
N VAL A 147 -8.07 -2.75 -13.46
CA VAL A 147 -7.79 -1.32 -13.73
C VAL A 147 -8.62 -0.80 -14.92
N ASP A 148 -8.90 -1.66 -15.90
CA ASP A 148 -9.63 -1.28 -17.11
C ASP A 148 -11.13 -1.08 -16.87
N THR A 149 -11.70 -1.78 -15.88
CA THR A 149 -13.11 -1.61 -15.49
C THR A 149 -13.33 -0.32 -14.71
N ASP A 150 -14.33 0.50 -15.05
CA ASP A 150 -14.66 1.72 -14.29
C ASP A 150 -15.46 1.46 -13.00
N VAL A 151 -15.51 0.22 -12.54
CA VAL A 151 -16.33 -0.21 -11.41
C VAL A 151 -15.48 -0.23 -10.15
N VAL A 152 -15.90 0.51 -9.12
CA VAL A 152 -15.41 0.31 -7.76
C VAL A 152 -16.12 -0.93 -7.19
N ASN A 153 -15.37 -1.93 -6.76
CA ASN A 153 -15.95 -3.11 -6.16
C ASN A 153 -16.17 -2.88 -4.65
N ASP A 154 -17.43 -2.74 -4.25
CA ASP A 154 -17.80 -2.63 -2.83
C ASP A 154 -17.89 -3.99 -2.13
N ARG A 155 -17.57 -5.09 -2.81
CA ARG A 155 -17.46 -6.40 -2.17
C ARG A 155 -16.18 -6.49 -1.34
N ASN A 156 -16.29 -7.09 -0.18
CA ASN A 156 -15.14 -7.36 0.68
C ASN A 156 -14.15 -8.30 -0.06
N PRO A 157 -12.92 -7.86 -0.39
CA PRO A 157 -11.96 -8.69 -1.12
C PRO A 157 -11.44 -9.90 -0.30
N TYR A 158 -11.84 -9.96 0.99
CA TYR A 158 -11.52 -11.02 1.93
C TYR A 158 -12.68 -11.99 2.22
N GLU A 159 -13.85 -11.80 1.60
CA GLU A 159 -14.89 -12.84 1.62
C GLU A 159 -14.42 -14.06 0.81
N VAL A 160 -14.57 -15.24 1.41
CA VAL A 160 -14.17 -16.55 0.85
C VAL A 160 -15.34 -17.17 0.10
#